data_AF-A0A920F686-F1
#
_entry.id   AF-A0A920F686-F1
#
_cell.length_a   1.000
_cell.length_b   1.000
_cell.length_c   1.000
_cell.angle_alpha   90.00
_cell.angle_beta   90.00
_cell.angle_gamma   90.00
#
_symmetry.space_group_name_H-M   'P 1'
#
loop_
_entity.id
_entity.type
_entity.pdbx_description
1 polymer ?
#
loop_
_entity_poly.entity_id
_entity_poly.type
_entity_poly.pdbx_seq_one_letter_code
_entity_poly.pdbx_strand_id
1 'polypeptide(L)'
;MAEQAEALGVEIYPGFAASEILFNEDGSVKGVATGDMGRGKDGTETENFTPGIELHAKQTIFSEGSRGSLTKILFDKFNLRSDADPQTYAIGIKNYGKLNQKNIRKGLRSTVLDGQLMAQHTADLSFIT
;
A
#
# COMPACT_ATOMS: atom_id res chain seq x y z
N MET A 1 17.14 -2.38 0.03
CA MET A 1 16.31 -3.60 -0.20
C MET A 1 16.10 -3.82 -1.69
N ALA A 2 15.53 -2.86 -2.45
CA ALA A 2 15.37 -2.98 -3.90
C ALA A 2 16.68 -3.38 -4.63
N GLU A 3 17.78 -2.67 -4.37
CA GLU A 3 19.10 -2.96 -4.95
C GLU A 3 19.58 -4.42 -4.74
N GLN A 4 19.25 -5.01 -3.57
CA GLN A 4 19.62 -6.39 -3.27
C GLN A 4 18.77 -7.39 -4.06
N ALA A 5 17.49 -7.08 -4.27
CA ALA A 5 16.59 -7.90 -5.07
C ALA A 5 16.96 -7.86 -6.55
N GLU A 6 17.27 -6.67 -7.09
CA GLU A 6 17.76 -6.51 -8.47
C GLU A 6 19.05 -7.31 -8.71
N ALA A 7 19.98 -7.30 -7.75
CA ALA A 7 21.21 -8.11 -7.81
C ALA A 7 20.95 -9.63 -7.84
N LEU A 8 19.78 -10.08 -7.36
CA LEU A 8 19.32 -11.47 -7.42
C LEU A 8 18.48 -11.77 -8.68
N GLY A 9 18.36 -10.81 -9.60
CA GLY A 9 17.62 -10.96 -10.85
C GLY A 9 16.11 -10.69 -10.71
N VAL A 10 15.66 -10.06 -9.63
CA VAL A 10 14.27 -9.61 -9.52
C VAL A 10 14.06 -8.39 -10.42
N GLU A 11 13.08 -8.49 -11.31
CA GLU A 11 12.63 -7.35 -12.11
C GLU A 11 11.76 -6.43 -11.26
N ILE A 12 12.17 -5.16 -11.12
CA ILE A 12 11.45 -4.15 -10.33
C ILE A 12 10.91 -3.08 -11.28
N TYR A 13 9.59 -2.85 -11.20
CA TYR A 13 8.89 -1.84 -12.00
C TYR A 13 8.35 -0.72 -11.09
N PRO A 14 9.21 0.21 -10.63
CA PRO A 14 8.75 1.32 -9.82
C PRO A 14 7.85 2.27 -10.63
N GLY A 15 6.83 2.83 -10.00
CA GLY A 15 5.90 3.76 -10.65
C GLY A 15 4.75 3.12 -11.42
N PHE A 16 4.71 1.78 -11.52
CA PHE A 16 3.61 1.05 -12.15
C PHE A 16 2.73 0.41 -11.07
N ALA A 17 1.59 1.03 -10.79
CA ALA A 17 0.63 0.48 -9.85
C ALA A 17 -0.18 -0.65 -10.52
N ALA A 18 -0.25 -1.82 -9.87
CA ALA A 18 -1.28 -2.80 -10.18
C ALA A 18 -2.65 -2.19 -9.89
N SER A 19 -3.54 -2.23 -10.88
CA SER A 19 -4.84 -1.55 -10.84
C SER A 19 -6.02 -2.50 -11.03
N GLU A 20 -5.78 -3.68 -11.61
CA GLU A 20 -6.79 -4.70 -11.85
C GLU A 20 -6.25 -6.10 -11.55
N ILE A 21 -7.12 -6.99 -11.06
CA ILE A 21 -6.82 -8.41 -10.87
C ILE A 21 -7.36 -9.18 -12.07
N LEU A 22 -6.49 -9.95 -12.71
CA LEU A 22 -6.87 -10.82 -13.81
C LEU A 22 -7.23 -12.20 -13.26
N PHE A 23 -8.34 -12.77 -13.70
CA PHE A 23 -8.78 -14.12 -13.31
C PHE A 23 -8.77 -15.07 -14.50
N ASN A 24 -8.47 -16.34 -14.24
CA ASN A 24 -8.67 -17.43 -15.17
C ASN A 24 -10.16 -17.81 -15.23
N GLU A 25 -10.55 -18.62 -16.22
CA GLU A 25 -11.91 -19.12 -16.36
C GLU A 25 -12.37 -19.98 -15.17
N ASP A 26 -11.44 -20.66 -14.50
CA ASP A 26 -11.71 -21.44 -13.28
C ASP A 26 -11.87 -20.58 -12.02
N GLY A 27 -11.74 -19.26 -12.15
CA GLY A 27 -11.86 -18.28 -11.07
C GLY A 27 -10.58 -18.04 -10.27
N SER A 28 -9.48 -18.76 -10.55
CA SER A 28 -8.17 -18.53 -9.93
C SER A 28 -7.53 -17.23 -10.41
N VAL A 29 -6.60 -16.66 -9.63
CA VAL A 29 -5.86 -15.46 -10.04
C VAL A 29 -4.86 -15.81 -11.14
N LYS A 30 -4.96 -15.10 -12.26
CA LYS A 30 -4.06 -15.19 -13.42
C LYS A 30 -2.88 -14.21 -13.32
N GLY A 31 -3.08 -13.08 -12.64
CA GLY A 31 -2.12 -12.00 -12.59
C GLY A 31 -2.73 -10.66 -12.22
N VAL A 32 -2.05 -9.59 -12.60
CA VAL A 32 -2.52 -8.20 -12.44
C VAL A 32 -2.29 -7.41 -13.72
N ALA A 33 -3.06 -6.34 -13.90
CA ALA A 33 -2.77 -5.35 -14.94
C ALA A 33 -2.42 -3.99 -14.32
N THR A 34 -1.47 -3.27 -14.93
CA THR A 34 -1.17 -1.89 -14.54
C THR A 34 -2.27 -0.94 -15.01
N GLY A 35 -2.36 0.25 -14.43
CA GLY A 35 -3.32 1.25 -14.89
C GLY A 35 -3.00 1.81 -16.27
N ASP A 36 -4.03 2.18 -17.01
CA ASP A 36 -3.91 2.95 -18.25
C ASP A 36 -3.25 4.32 -17.99
N MET A 37 -2.42 4.76 -18.92
CA MET A 37 -1.85 6.11 -18.93
C MET A 37 -2.55 6.99 -19.95
N GLY A 38 -2.56 8.30 -19.71
CA GLY A 38 -3.14 9.25 -20.66
C GLY A 38 -4.68 9.23 -20.73
N ARG A 39 -5.37 8.86 -19.65
CA ARG A 39 -6.82 9.13 -19.51
C ARG A 39 -7.06 10.53 -18.96
N GLY A 40 -8.01 11.25 -19.56
CA GLY A 40 -8.49 12.55 -19.10
C GLY A 40 -9.22 12.47 -17.76
N LYS A 41 -9.48 13.61 -17.14
CA LYS A 41 -10.26 13.68 -15.87
C LYS A 41 -11.68 13.13 -16.01
N ASP A 42 -12.21 13.13 -17.22
CA ASP A 42 -13.51 12.58 -17.60
C ASP A 42 -13.46 11.08 -17.97
N GLY A 43 -12.26 10.47 -17.93
CA GLY A 43 -12.03 9.07 -18.28
C GLY A 43 -11.79 8.82 -19.77
N THR A 44 -11.88 9.84 -20.62
CA THR A 44 -11.66 9.70 -22.07
C THR A 44 -10.18 9.48 -22.40
N GLU A 45 -9.91 8.76 -23.49
CA GLU A 45 -8.55 8.54 -23.98
C GLU A 45 -8.01 9.84 -24.60
N THR A 46 -6.83 10.28 -24.16
CA THR A 46 -6.14 11.42 -24.76
C THR A 46 -5.24 10.97 -25.90
N GLU A 47 -4.63 11.92 -26.62
CA GLU A 47 -3.59 11.65 -27.61
C GLU A 47 -2.37 10.90 -27.06
N ASN A 48 -2.14 10.95 -25.74
CA ASN A 48 -1.06 10.25 -25.05
C ASN A 48 -1.55 8.95 -24.38
N PHE A 49 -2.70 8.41 -24.78
CA PHE A 49 -3.24 7.19 -24.21
C PHE A 49 -2.29 6.01 -24.44
N THR A 50 -2.09 5.22 -23.40
CA THR A 50 -1.38 3.95 -23.49
C THR A 50 -2.08 2.95 -22.58
N PRO A 51 -2.51 1.78 -23.11
CA PRO A 51 -3.16 0.78 -22.29
C PRO A 51 -2.20 0.22 -21.24
N GLY A 52 -2.76 -0.19 -20.11
CA GLY A 52 -2.03 -0.93 -19.09
C GLY A 52 -1.41 -2.22 -19.59
N ILE A 53 -0.40 -2.72 -18.87
CA ILE A 53 0.31 -3.96 -19.18
C ILE A 53 -0.25 -5.07 -18.29
N GLU A 54 -0.59 -6.21 -18.90
CA GLU A 54 -0.94 -7.42 -18.17
C GLU A 54 0.31 -8.20 -17.76
N LEU A 55 0.41 -8.51 -16.47
CA LEU A 55 1.45 -9.34 -15.88
C LEU A 55 0.84 -10.67 -15.45
N HIS A 56 0.99 -11.70 -16.29
CA HIS A 56 0.52 -13.05 -15.98
C HIS A 56 1.56 -13.80 -15.16
N ALA A 57 1.10 -14.49 -14.13
CA ALA A 57 1.96 -15.28 -13.27
C ALA A 57 1.25 -16.55 -12.81
N LYS A 58 2.02 -17.60 -12.54
CA LYS A 58 1.48 -18.82 -11.91
C LYS A 58 1.02 -18.54 -10.48
N GLN A 59 1.65 -17.57 -9.82
CA GLN A 59 1.33 -17.13 -8.47
C GLN A 59 1.54 -15.61 -8.39
N THR A 60 0.59 -14.92 -7.77
CA THR A 60 0.65 -13.48 -7.54
C THR A 60 0.58 -13.23 -6.04
N ILE A 61 1.59 -12.55 -5.50
CA ILE A 61 1.64 -12.19 -4.08
C ILE A 61 1.17 -10.75 -3.94
N PHE A 62 0.08 -10.56 -3.19
CA PHE A 62 -0.48 -9.24 -2.91
C PHE A 62 0.13 -8.66 -1.63
N SER A 63 0.93 -7.60 -1.79
CA SER A 63 1.69 -6.95 -0.72
C SER A 63 1.42 -5.44 -0.67
N GLU A 64 0.16 -5.02 -0.85
CA GLU A 64 -0.25 -3.59 -0.90
C GLU A 64 -0.12 -2.86 0.45
N GLY A 65 0.10 -3.57 1.54
CA GLY A 65 0.17 -3.01 2.89
C GLY A 65 -1.22 -2.82 3.51
N SER A 66 -1.34 -1.83 4.40
CA SER A 66 -2.57 -1.57 5.16
C SER A 66 -3.72 -1.16 4.24
N ARG A 67 -4.83 -1.92 4.27
CA ARG A 67 -6.06 -1.64 3.52
C ARG A 67 -5.86 -1.64 1.99
N GLY A 68 -5.17 -2.67 1.48
CA GLY A 68 -4.93 -2.87 0.05
C GLY A 68 -6.20 -2.86 -0.80
N SER A 69 -6.18 -2.08 -1.89
CA SER A 69 -7.31 -1.89 -2.80
C SER A 69 -7.72 -3.17 -3.52
N LEU A 70 -6.75 -3.87 -4.11
CA LEU A 70 -6.99 -5.12 -4.83
C LEU A 70 -7.24 -6.26 -3.84
N THR A 71 -6.49 -6.28 -2.74
CA THR A 71 -6.63 -7.29 -1.69
C THR A 71 -8.05 -7.30 -1.11
N LYS A 72 -8.70 -6.13 -0.98
CA LYS A 72 -10.11 -6.06 -0.57
C LYS A 72 -11.04 -6.82 -1.52
N ILE A 73 -10.83 -6.72 -2.84
CA ILE A 73 -11.61 -7.44 -3.85
C ILE A 73 -11.43 -8.95 -3.68
N LEU A 74 -10.21 -9.41 -3.38
CA LEU A 74 -9.92 -10.82 -3.12
C LEU A 74 -10.63 -11.34 -1.86
N PHE A 75 -10.71 -10.52 -0.80
CA PHE A 75 -11.46 -10.88 0.40
C PHE A 75 -12.92 -11.20 0.08
N ASP A 76 -13.56 -10.35 -0.72
CA ASP A 76 -14.95 -10.51 -1.11
C ASP A 76 -15.13 -11.72 -2.05
N LYS A 77 -14.28 -11.84 -3.08
CA LYS A 77 -14.40 -12.91 -4.10
C LYS A 77 -14.20 -14.31 -3.52
N PHE A 78 -13.23 -14.49 -2.63
CA PHE A 78 -12.87 -15.79 -2.08
C PHE A 78 -13.34 -16.00 -0.64
N ASN A 79 -14.16 -15.08 -0.11
CA ASN A 79 -14.68 -15.13 1.26
C ASN A 79 -13.57 -15.32 2.31
N LEU A 80 -12.43 -14.63 2.16
CA LEU A 80 -11.22 -14.85 2.97
C LEU A 80 -11.35 -14.33 4.42
N ARG A 81 -12.53 -13.84 4.79
CA ARG A 81 -12.81 -13.15 6.04
C ARG A 81 -13.99 -13.79 6.80
N SER A 82 -14.46 -14.96 6.36
CA SER A 82 -15.63 -15.65 6.94
C SER A 82 -15.55 -15.84 8.45
N ASP A 83 -14.34 -16.15 8.95
CA ASP A 83 -14.09 -16.52 10.34
C ASP A 83 -13.12 -15.53 11.01
N ALA A 84 -13.14 -14.26 10.58
CA ALA A 84 -12.24 -13.23 11.08
C ALA A 84 -12.99 -11.94 11.44
N ASP A 85 -12.68 -11.38 12.61
CA ASP A 85 -13.17 -10.06 13.02
C ASP A 85 -12.73 -8.97 12.04
N PRO A 86 -13.55 -7.94 11.77
CA PRO A 86 -13.21 -6.82 10.90
C PRO A 86 -11.87 -6.17 11.26
N GLN A 87 -11.10 -5.77 10.25
CA GLN A 87 -9.80 -5.14 10.48
C GLN A 87 -10.00 -3.76 11.11
N THR A 88 -9.28 -3.52 12.20
CA THR A 88 -9.20 -2.19 12.84
C THR A 88 -7.92 -1.50 12.39
N TYR A 89 -8.01 -0.20 12.12
CA TYR A 89 -6.89 0.60 11.63
C TYR A 89 -6.67 1.81 12.55
N ALA A 90 -5.44 2.32 12.55
CA ALA A 90 -5.09 3.62 13.08
C ALA A 90 -4.46 4.46 11.97
N ILE A 91 -4.61 5.78 12.06
CA ILE A 91 -3.92 6.70 11.16
C ILE A 91 -2.59 7.11 11.77
N GLY A 92 -1.52 6.99 10.98
CA GLY A 92 -0.19 7.49 11.35
C GLY A 92 0.09 8.79 10.62
N ILE A 93 0.36 9.87 11.36
CA ILE A 93 0.81 11.14 10.79
C ILE A 93 2.29 11.31 11.12
N LYS A 94 3.12 11.47 10.09
CA LYS A 94 4.56 11.65 10.24
C LYS A 94 4.99 12.99 9.66
N ASN A 95 5.61 13.81 10.50
CA ASN A 95 6.26 15.05 10.07
C ASN A 95 7.77 14.90 10.16
N TYR A 96 8.49 15.51 9.23
CA TYR A 96 9.95 15.60 9.27
C TYR A 96 10.36 17.07 9.36
N GLY A 97 11.30 17.38 10.25
CA GLY A 97 11.78 18.73 10.48
C GLY A 97 13.24 18.75 10.86
N LYS A 98 13.95 19.83 10.50
CA LYS A 98 15.31 20.05 10.98
C LYS A 98 15.27 20.48 12.44
N LEU A 99 15.97 19.74 13.29
CA LEU A 99 16.21 20.12 14.67
C LEU A 99 17.57 20.80 14.81
N ASN A 100 17.68 21.71 15.78
CA ASN A 100 18.97 22.22 16.20
C ASN A 100 19.84 21.06 16.71
N GLN A 101 21.12 21.02 16.31
CA GLN A 101 22.04 19.94 16.70
C GLN A 101 22.08 19.70 18.22
N LYS A 102 22.03 20.78 19.02
CA LYS A 102 22.00 20.70 20.49
C LYS A 102 20.80 19.91 21.07
N ASN A 103 19.72 19.76 20.30
CA ASN A 103 18.52 19.02 20.68
C ASN A 103 18.54 17.58 20.16
N ILE A 104 19.54 17.18 19.36
CA ILE A 104 19.63 15.83 18.79
C ILE A 104 20.31 14.91 19.80
N ARG A 105 19.58 13.86 20.21
CA ARG A 105 20.13 12.76 20.99
C ARG A 105 20.10 11.50 20.12
N LYS A 106 21.25 11.16 19.54
CA LYS A 106 21.36 10.03 18.61
C LYS A 106 20.91 8.73 19.29
N GLY A 107 20.00 8.01 18.63
CA GLY A 107 19.45 6.75 19.15
C GLY A 107 18.35 6.90 20.20
N LEU A 108 17.95 8.14 20.54
CA LEU A 108 16.77 8.36 21.38
C LEU A 108 15.52 7.82 20.66
N ARG A 109 14.72 7.04 21.38
CA ARG A 109 13.37 6.67 20.97
C ARG A 109 12.45 7.03 22.12
N SER A 110 11.45 7.87 21.88
CA SER A 110 10.47 8.20 22.90
C SER A 110 9.06 7.95 22.41
N THR A 111 8.25 7.40 23.31
CA THR A 111 6.81 7.19 23.12
C THR A 111 6.07 8.00 24.17
N VAL A 112 5.08 8.78 23.75
CA VAL A 112 4.22 9.55 24.65
C VAL A 112 2.77 9.09 24.43
N LEU A 113 2.09 8.76 25.52
CA LEU A 113 0.64 8.52 25.56
C LEU A 113 -0.02 9.85 25.91
N ASP A 114 -0.71 10.47 24.95
CA ASP A 114 -1.11 11.87 25.05
C ASP A 114 -2.62 12.04 25.27
N GLY A 115 -3.08 11.74 26.48
CA GLY A 115 -4.50 11.90 26.84
C GLY A 115 -4.96 13.36 27.03
N GLN A 116 -4.11 14.37 26.81
CA GLN A 116 -4.44 15.77 27.18
C GLN A 116 -5.25 16.53 26.12
N LEU A 117 -5.16 16.17 24.84
CA LEU A 117 -5.86 16.88 23.76
C LEU A 117 -7.12 16.17 23.23
N MET A 118 -7.33 14.91 23.61
CA MET A 118 -8.37 14.04 23.04
C MET A 118 -9.40 13.61 24.09
N ALA A 119 -10.62 13.32 23.65
CA ALA A 119 -11.67 12.78 24.51
C ALA A 119 -11.23 11.44 25.13
N GLN A 120 -11.72 11.14 26.34
CA GLN A 120 -11.33 9.98 27.18
C GLN A 120 -11.47 8.59 26.52
N HIS A 121 -12.09 8.50 25.34
CA HIS A 121 -12.37 7.25 24.62
C HIS A 121 -11.56 7.12 23.31
N THR A 122 -10.56 7.97 23.11
CA THR A 122 -9.66 7.94 21.94
C THR A 122 -8.30 7.39 22.36
N ALA A 123 -7.78 6.41 21.61
CA ALA A 123 -6.42 5.92 21.79
C ALA A 123 -5.47 6.63 20.82
N ASP A 124 -4.39 7.21 21.34
CA ASP A 124 -3.37 7.91 20.56
C ASP A 124 -1.95 7.69 21.11
N LEU A 125 -0.97 7.76 20.22
CA LEU A 125 0.45 7.63 20.55
C LEU A 125 1.28 8.58 19.70
N SER A 126 2.26 9.22 20.34
CA SER A 126 3.30 9.98 19.65
C SER A 126 4.64 9.27 19.74
N PHE A 127 5.37 9.21 18.62
CA PHE A 127 6.72 8.64 18.53
C PHE A 127 7.72 9.67 18.04
N ILE A 128 8.88 9.75 18.71
CA ILE A 128 10.03 10.54 18.26
C ILE A 128 11.21 9.59 18.10
N THR A 129 11.87 9.68 16.95
CA THR A 129 13.04 8.89 16.54
C THR A 129 14.21 9.78 16.19
#